data_AF-A0A1T5FPJ5-F1
#
_entry.id   AF-A0A1T5FPJ5-F1
#
_cell.length_a   1.000
_cell.length_b   1.000
_cell.length_c   1.000
_cell.angle_alpha   90.00
_cell.angle_beta   90.00
_cell.angle_gamma   90.00
#
_symmetry.space_group_name_H-M   'P 1'
#
loop_
_entity.id
_entity.type
_entity.pdbx_description
1 polymer ?
#
loop_
_entity_poly.entity_id
_entity_poly.type
_entity_poly.pdbx_seq_one_letter_code
_entity_poly.pdbx_strand_id
1 'polypeptide(L)'
;MMNNRQLSHALLIAGMSLGTAWAVRGQFGHEQGAAWAGGIGGLCIILLAKRQDWYAKAFHLALTSAAGWGVGGIISYGMVVGYGRGVEFGNVYYGLLMLFVIGGLFGLLGGGLFGIMLSEKQDEPIQWPQLLVELTVGAIIFYYLLIEEFGWLMTPPRSEAWAACFGIAVAMFWYMLRRKYHAAIRLAIFTGLGAGFGFAFGNFLQVLGSASEIKFNFWNVMEYSIGFFGGIGMAYGTFTSKWPISTTTVRKETVLAPSFILIAIIPFVVWEQSFGTERLLNILKEISPLGDGIWTVRRAQLTALLLMISFVIFSYKRYYKNYPGNQFSITGAELWYFFLGYLGMYVMFSMLVTMSFLSFYRIEQYLYVVNVFIVMKFIGSHEPKFYDRGLNYNRWFVNLLFLLAFLAILTAVAVTSHGELQGAQSRF
;
A
#
# COMPACT_ATOMS: atom_id res chain seq x y z
N MET A 1 -11.32 27.36 15.87
CA MET A 1 -10.21 27.21 14.90
C MET A 1 -9.73 25.77 14.93
N MET A 2 -9.66 25.10 13.78
CA MET A 2 -9.08 23.76 13.66
C MET A 2 -7.68 23.75 14.26
N ASN A 3 -7.37 22.84 15.19
CA ASN A 3 -5.97 22.55 15.52
C ASN A 3 -5.39 21.71 14.37
N ASN A 4 -5.17 22.39 13.24
CA ASN A 4 -4.78 21.79 11.96
C ASN A 4 -3.46 21.02 12.08
N ARG A 5 -2.61 21.41 13.03
CA ARG A 5 -1.28 20.83 13.24
C ARG A 5 -1.34 19.34 13.59
N GLN A 6 -2.22 18.94 14.52
CA GLN A 6 -2.33 17.53 14.93
C GLN A 6 -2.81 16.64 13.79
N LEU A 7 -3.77 17.10 12.99
CA LEU A 7 -4.22 16.38 11.80
C LEU A 7 -3.07 16.29 10.78
N SER A 8 -2.41 17.40 10.45
CA SER A 8 -1.28 17.42 9.51
C SER A 8 -0.16 16.46 9.91
N HIS A 9 0.19 16.39 11.20
CA HIS A 9 1.20 15.43 11.67
C HIS A 9 0.72 13.98 11.53
N ALA A 10 -0.54 13.68 11.84
CA ALA A 10 -1.09 12.34 11.63
C ALA A 10 -1.09 11.94 10.14
N LEU A 11 -1.43 12.88 9.24
CA LEU A 11 -1.34 12.66 7.79
C LEU A 11 0.10 12.36 7.36
N LEU A 12 1.06 13.14 7.87
CA LEU A 12 2.47 12.95 7.56
C LEU A 12 2.98 11.59 8.03
N ILE A 13 2.66 11.18 9.27
CA ILE A 13 3.08 9.89 9.82
C ILE A 13 2.47 8.73 9.03
N ALA A 14 1.18 8.82 8.69
CA ALA A 14 0.52 7.82 7.85
C ALA A 14 1.17 7.73 6.47
N GLY A 15 1.45 8.87 5.84
CA GLY A 15 2.18 8.94 4.57
C GLY A 15 3.58 8.33 4.68
N MET A 16 4.38 8.71 5.67
CA MET A 16 5.73 8.17 5.84
C MET A 16 5.73 6.66 6.10
N SER A 17 4.77 6.16 6.88
CA SER A 17 4.63 4.74 7.19
C SER A 17 4.28 3.93 5.94
N LEU A 18 3.21 4.30 5.23
CA LEU A 18 2.80 3.57 4.04
C LEU A 18 3.78 3.80 2.88
N GLY A 19 4.35 5.00 2.73
CA GLY A 19 5.40 5.31 1.74
C GLY A 19 6.63 4.44 1.92
N THR A 20 7.09 4.27 3.16
CA THR A 20 8.24 3.40 3.46
C THR A 20 7.91 1.94 3.15
N ALA A 21 6.74 1.47 3.56
CA ALA A 21 6.31 0.11 3.25
C ALA A 21 6.14 -0.12 1.74
N TRP A 22 5.60 0.85 1.01
CA TRP A 22 5.42 0.75 -0.45
C TRP A 22 6.74 0.78 -1.21
N ALA A 23 7.71 1.58 -0.76
CA ALA A 23 9.06 1.57 -1.33
C ALA A 23 9.76 0.22 -1.13
N VAL A 24 9.59 -0.38 0.06
CA VAL A 24 10.07 -1.73 0.38
C VAL A 24 9.38 -2.79 -0.48
N ARG A 25 8.07 -2.66 -0.72
CA ARG A 25 7.29 -3.54 -1.60
C ARG A 25 7.90 -3.69 -2.99
N GLY A 26 8.53 -2.64 -3.51
CA GLY A 26 9.28 -2.70 -4.78
C GLY A 26 10.37 -3.79 -4.83
N GLN A 27 10.73 -4.41 -3.71
CA GLN A 27 11.71 -5.51 -3.64
C GLN A 27 11.10 -6.93 -3.64
N PHE A 28 9.80 -7.09 -3.36
CA PHE A 28 9.22 -8.37 -2.92
C PHE A 28 8.15 -9.00 -3.83
N GLY A 29 8.01 -8.50 -5.06
CA GLY A 29 6.95 -8.93 -5.96
C GLY A 29 5.63 -8.21 -5.70
N HIS A 30 4.71 -8.30 -6.67
CA HIS A 30 3.72 -7.25 -6.84
C HIS A 30 2.52 -7.35 -5.87
N GLU A 31 2.05 -8.55 -5.54
CA GLU A 31 0.81 -8.80 -4.77
C GLU A 31 1.05 -8.94 -3.26
N GLN A 32 1.82 -9.94 -2.84
CA GLN A 32 2.14 -10.21 -1.44
C GLN A 32 2.91 -9.06 -0.78
N GLY A 33 3.79 -8.39 -1.53
CA GLY A 33 4.48 -7.19 -1.08
C GLY A 33 3.48 -6.05 -0.84
N ALA A 34 2.54 -5.83 -1.77
CA ALA A 34 1.52 -4.81 -1.62
C ALA A 34 0.56 -5.13 -0.46
N ALA A 35 0.27 -6.41 -0.24
CA ALA A 35 -0.53 -6.84 0.90
C ALA A 35 0.13 -6.52 2.23
N TRP A 36 1.42 -6.85 2.40
CA TRP A 36 2.15 -6.53 3.62
C TRP A 36 2.21 -5.00 3.85
N ALA A 37 2.52 -4.23 2.80
CA ALA A 37 2.54 -2.77 2.88
C ALA A 37 1.18 -2.18 3.25
N GLY A 38 0.09 -2.68 2.65
CA GLY A 38 -1.27 -2.30 2.99
C GLY A 38 -1.65 -2.62 4.43
N GLY A 39 -1.22 -3.77 4.95
CA GLY A 39 -1.41 -4.14 6.36
C GLY A 39 -0.71 -3.16 7.32
N ILE A 40 0.53 -2.77 7.01
CA ILE A 40 1.28 -1.75 7.75
C ILE A 40 0.55 -0.39 7.71
N GLY A 41 0.07 0.03 6.54
CA GLY A 41 -0.72 1.26 6.38
C GLY A 41 -1.96 1.27 7.28
N GLY A 42 -2.75 0.19 7.22
CA GLY A 42 -3.94 0.02 8.07
C GLY A 42 -3.63 0.09 9.56
N LEU A 43 -2.59 -0.62 10.02
CA LEU A 43 -2.15 -0.60 11.43
C LEU A 43 -1.73 0.81 11.87
N CYS A 44 -1.04 1.57 11.01
CA CYS A 44 -0.64 2.94 11.30
C CYS A 44 -1.88 3.83 11.54
N ILE A 45 -2.90 3.74 10.68
CA ILE A 45 -4.15 4.50 10.85
C ILE A 45 -4.85 4.14 12.16
N ILE A 46 -4.90 2.86 12.51
CA ILE A 46 -5.53 2.38 13.74
C ILE A 46 -4.81 2.96 14.97
N LEU A 47 -3.47 2.93 14.99
CA LEU A 47 -2.66 3.49 16.07
C LEU A 47 -2.85 5.01 16.21
N LEU A 48 -2.85 5.73 15.09
CA LEU A 48 -3.07 7.17 15.08
C LEU A 48 -4.48 7.54 15.56
N ALA A 49 -5.49 6.68 15.33
CA ALA A 49 -6.86 6.94 15.74
C ALA A 49 -7.10 6.93 17.25
N LYS A 50 -6.23 6.25 18.03
CA LYS A 50 -6.35 6.12 19.49
C LYS A 50 -7.70 5.59 20.00
N ARG A 51 -8.34 4.75 19.19
CA ARG A 51 -9.67 4.17 19.46
C ARG A 51 -9.56 2.73 19.96
N GLN A 52 -9.98 2.49 21.21
CA GLN A 52 -9.93 1.17 21.84
C GLN A 52 -10.80 0.13 21.11
N ASP A 53 -11.94 0.55 20.57
CA ASP A 53 -12.81 -0.32 19.79
C ASP A 53 -12.18 -0.76 18.45
N TRP A 54 -11.27 0.04 17.89
CA TRP A 54 -10.51 -0.33 16.70
C TRP A 54 -9.34 -1.24 17.02
N TYR A 55 -8.71 -1.07 18.19
CA TYR A 55 -7.65 -1.96 18.66
C TYR A 55 -8.15 -3.40 18.78
N ALA A 56 -9.34 -3.61 19.34
CA ALA A 56 -9.96 -4.94 19.44
C ALA A 56 -10.09 -5.65 18.08
N LYS A 57 -10.28 -4.89 16.99
CA LYS A 57 -10.41 -5.40 15.62
C LYS A 57 -9.15 -5.21 14.77
N ALA A 58 -8.02 -4.87 15.38
CA ALA A 58 -6.85 -4.41 14.63
C ALA A 58 -6.36 -5.38 13.56
N PHE A 59 -6.38 -6.69 13.84
CA PHE A 59 -5.98 -7.71 12.86
C PHE A 59 -6.97 -7.90 11.72
N HIS A 60 -8.28 -7.73 11.96
CA HIS A 60 -9.28 -7.75 10.88
C HIS A 60 -9.13 -6.53 9.97
N LEU A 61 -8.95 -5.36 10.57
CA LEU A 61 -8.71 -4.10 9.87
C LEU A 61 -7.41 -4.15 9.06
N ALA A 62 -6.32 -4.64 9.66
CA ALA A 62 -5.05 -4.79 8.98
C ALA A 62 -5.13 -5.81 7.82
N LEU A 63 -5.83 -6.94 8.00
CA LEU A 63 -6.00 -7.94 6.94
C LEU A 63 -6.84 -7.40 5.77
N THR A 64 -7.93 -6.69 6.05
CA THR A 64 -8.79 -6.13 4.99
C THR A 64 -8.07 -5.03 4.20
N SER A 65 -7.26 -4.21 4.89
CA SER A 65 -6.34 -3.28 4.23
C SER A 65 -5.31 -4.03 3.38
N ALA A 66 -4.66 -5.05 3.94
CA ALA A 66 -3.69 -5.89 3.22
C ALA A 66 -4.30 -6.53 1.96
N ALA A 67 -5.49 -7.11 2.07
CA ALA A 67 -6.19 -7.71 0.93
C ALA A 67 -6.48 -6.68 -0.18
N GLY A 68 -6.99 -5.50 0.17
CA GLY A 68 -7.33 -4.47 -0.82
C GLY A 68 -6.13 -3.95 -1.60
N TRP A 69 -5.04 -3.61 -0.88
CA TRP A 69 -3.80 -3.18 -1.52
C TRP A 69 -3.10 -4.33 -2.27
N GLY A 70 -3.17 -5.55 -1.73
CA GLY A 70 -2.60 -6.75 -2.34
C GLY A 70 -3.25 -7.15 -3.66
N VAL A 71 -4.58 -7.07 -3.75
CA VAL A 71 -5.33 -7.33 -5.00
C VAL A 71 -4.91 -6.35 -6.10
N GLY A 72 -4.70 -5.07 -5.78
CA GLY A 72 -4.18 -4.10 -6.75
C GLY A 72 -2.80 -4.50 -7.31
N GLY A 73 -2.04 -5.31 -6.57
CA GLY A 73 -0.72 -5.78 -6.98
C GLY A 73 -0.70 -6.62 -8.26
N ILE A 74 -1.83 -7.18 -8.71
CA ILE A 74 -1.89 -7.92 -9.97
C ILE A 74 -1.73 -7.01 -11.21
N ILE A 75 -1.90 -5.70 -11.05
CA ILE A 75 -1.88 -4.75 -12.17
C ILE A 75 -0.44 -4.55 -12.64
N SER A 76 -0.18 -4.86 -13.91
CA SER A 76 1.09 -4.50 -14.54
C SER A 76 1.12 -3.03 -14.92
N TYR A 77 2.23 -2.35 -14.66
CA TYR A 77 2.36 -0.91 -14.97
C TYR A 77 3.72 -0.54 -15.57
N GLY A 78 4.65 -1.48 -15.73
CA GLY A 78 6.00 -1.19 -16.24
C GLY A 78 5.99 -0.57 -17.64
N MET A 79 5.07 -0.98 -18.51
CA MET A 79 4.88 -0.34 -19.82
C MET A 79 4.42 1.11 -19.70
N VAL A 80 3.50 1.37 -18.76
CA VAL A 80 2.93 2.71 -18.53
C VAL A 80 3.96 3.67 -17.94
N VAL A 81 4.81 3.17 -17.04
CA VAL A 81 6.00 3.89 -16.56
C VAL A 81 6.93 4.27 -17.73
N GLY A 82 7.06 3.39 -18.73
CA GLY A 82 7.80 3.65 -19.96
C GLY A 82 7.20 4.76 -20.83
N TYR A 83 5.87 4.87 -20.90
CA TYR A 83 5.21 5.98 -21.63
C TYR A 83 5.56 7.34 -21.01
N GLY A 84 5.66 7.41 -19.69
CA GLY A 84 6.08 8.63 -18.97
C GLY A 84 7.50 9.10 -19.27
N ARG A 85 8.35 8.23 -19.85
CA ARG A 85 9.75 8.55 -20.23
C ARG A 85 9.90 9.05 -21.67
N GLY A 86 8.80 9.17 -22.41
CA GLY A 86 8.80 9.68 -23.78
C GLY A 86 9.06 11.19 -23.86
N VAL A 87 9.13 11.71 -25.09
CA VAL A 87 9.32 13.15 -25.38
C VAL A 87 8.09 13.81 -26.00
N GLU A 88 7.07 13.01 -26.33
CA GLU A 88 5.82 13.51 -26.90
C GLU A 88 4.77 13.74 -25.82
N PHE A 89 4.17 14.93 -25.82
CA PHE A 89 3.18 15.34 -24.82
C PHE A 89 2.03 14.34 -24.70
N GLY A 90 1.44 13.89 -25.82
CA GLY A 90 0.30 12.98 -25.82
C GLY A 90 0.61 11.64 -25.16
N ASN A 91 1.77 11.05 -25.49
CA ASN A 91 2.21 9.78 -24.93
C ASN A 91 2.55 9.89 -23.44
N VAL A 92 3.30 10.93 -23.03
CA VAL A 92 3.67 11.13 -21.63
C VAL A 92 2.46 11.47 -20.78
N TYR A 93 1.55 12.32 -21.26
CA TYR A 93 0.32 12.65 -20.54
C TYR A 93 -0.56 11.40 -20.37
N TYR A 94 -0.70 10.58 -21.41
CA TYR A 94 -1.37 9.29 -21.31
C TYR A 94 -0.71 8.39 -20.25
N GLY A 95 0.62 8.28 -20.26
CA GLY A 95 1.38 7.53 -19.23
C GLY A 95 1.06 8.01 -17.82
N LEU A 96 1.18 9.31 -17.54
CA LEU A 96 0.87 9.88 -16.22
C LEU A 96 -0.59 9.67 -15.82
N LEU A 97 -1.54 9.83 -16.75
CA LEU A 97 -2.96 9.58 -16.50
C LEU A 97 -3.26 8.13 -16.18
N MET A 98 -2.68 7.19 -16.91
CA MET A 98 -2.90 5.77 -16.66
C MET A 98 -2.23 5.33 -15.35
N LEU A 99 -1.07 5.87 -14.99
CA LEU A 99 -0.50 5.67 -13.65
C LEU A 99 -1.37 6.27 -12.55
N PHE A 100 -2.00 7.42 -12.79
CA PHE A 100 -2.99 7.97 -11.88
C PHE A 100 -4.18 7.03 -11.69
N VAL A 101 -4.70 6.43 -12.77
CA VAL A 101 -5.78 5.44 -12.70
C VAL A 101 -5.34 4.19 -11.95
N ILE A 102 -4.19 3.62 -12.29
CA ILE A 102 -3.66 2.41 -11.64
C ILE A 102 -3.44 2.65 -10.15
N GLY A 103 -2.74 3.72 -9.78
CA GLY A 103 -2.53 4.08 -8.37
C GLY A 103 -3.86 4.38 -7.67
N GLY A 104 -4.81 4.97 -8.40
CA GLY A 104 -6.20 5.12 -7.98
C GLY A 104 -6.83 3.81 -7.58
N LEU A 105 -6.76 2.79 -8.44
CA LEU A 105 -7.30 1.46 -8.17
C LEU A 105 -6.69 0.81 -6.92
N PHE A 106 -5.36 0.88 -6.76
CA PHE A 106 -4.69 0.43 -5.54
C PHE A 106 -5.30 1.07 -4.29
N GLY A 107 -5.40 2.41 -4.28
CA GLY A 107 -5.91 3.14 -3.13
C GLY A 107 -7.42 2.95 -2.89
N LEU A 108 -8.21 2.87 -3.97
CA LEU A 108 -9.66 2.63 -3.88
C LEU A 108 -9.92 1.29 -3.19
N LEU A 109 -9.26 0.21 -3.63
CA LEU A 109 -9.42 -1.14 -3.07
C LEU A 109 -8.88 -1.23 -1.64
N GLY A 110 -7.66 -0.73 -1.40
CA GLY A 110 -7.03 -0.72 -0.08
C GLY A 110 -7.82 0.07 0.96
N GLY A 111 -8.16 1.32 0.65
CA GLY A 111 -8.97 2.17 1.52
C GLY A 111 -10.43 1.72 1.63
N GLY A 112 -11.00 1.16 0.55
CA GLY A 112 -12.38 0.71 0.51
C GLY A 112 -12.64 -0.51 1.38
N LEU A 113 -11.84 -1.57 1.26
CA LEU A 113 -12.00 -2.76 2.12
C LEU A 113 -11.72 -2.45 3.60
N PHE A 114 -10.71 -1.62 3.89
CA PHE A 114 -10.47 -1.11 5.24
C PHE A 114 -11.67 -0.32 5.77
N GLY A 115 -12.25 0.56 4.95
CA GLY A 115 -13.42 1.36 5.29
C GLY A 115 -14.68 0.54 5.51
N ILE A 116 -14.90 -0.50 4.72
CA ILE A 116 -16.00 -1.45 4.91
C ILE A 116 -15.87 -2.11 6.29
N MET A 117 -14.67 -2.60 6.64
CA MET A 117 -14.41 -3.19 7.95
C MET A 117 -14.61 -2.20 9.11
N LEU A 118 -14.21 -0.94 8.95
CA LEU A 118 -14.48 0.14 9.92
C LEU A 118 -15.96 0.49 10.05
N SER A 119 -16.78 0.18 9.04
CA SER A 119 -18.22 0.47 9.03
C SER A 119 -19.05 -0.63 9.71
N GLU A 120 -18.42 -1.73 10.12
CA GLU A 120 -19.11 -2.84 10.79
C GLU A 120 -19.76 -2.38 12.10
N LYS A 121 -21.04 -2.74 12.26
CA LYS A 121 -21.78 -2.56 13.51
C LYS A 121 -22.16 -3.92 14.09
N GLN A 122 -22.48 -3.93 15.38
CA GLN A 122 -22.87 -5.16 16.08
C GLN A 122 -24.21 -5.73 15.58
N ASP A 123 -25.14 -4.86 15.21
CA ASP A 123 -26.47 -5.16 14.69
C ASP A 123 -26.50 -5.41 13.17
N GLU A 124 -25.46 -4.97 12.45
CA GLU A 124 -25.34 -5.11 11.01
C GLU A 124 -23.93 -5.59 10.62
N PRO A 125 -23.65 -6.91 10.75
CA PRO A 125 -22.35 -7.45 10.37
C PRO A 125 -22.14 -7.40 8.85
N ILE A 126 -20.88 -7.37 8.44
CA ILE A 126 -20.51 -7.41 7.03
C ILE A 126 -20.80 -8.81 6.48
N GLN A 127 -21.55 -8.87 5.38
CA GLN A 127 -21.84 -10.12 4.68
C GLN A 127 -20.67 -10.48 3.77
N TRP A 128 -19.56 -10.93 4.35
CA TRP A 128 -18.32 -11.26 3.64
C TRP A 128 -18.52 -12.21 2.45
N PRO A 129 -19.28 -13.32 2.55
CA PRO A 129 -19.49 -14.20 1.39
C PRO A 129 -20.14 -13.48 0.21
N GLN A 130 -21.18 -12.69 0.48
CA GLN A 130 -21.85 -11.90 -0.56
C GLN A 130 -20.92 -10.86 -1.16
N LEU A 131 -20.20 -10.10 -0.33
CA LEU A 131 -19.24 -9.11 -0.81
C LEU A 131 -18.19 -9.77 -1.71
N LEU A 132 -17.57 -10.87 -1.29
CA LEU A 132 -16.55 -11.57 -2.08
C LEU A 132 -17.09 -12.07 -3.42
N VAL A 133 -18.33 -12.59 -3.46
CA VAL A 133 -18.99 -12.99 -4.71
C VAL A 133 -19.20 -11.78 -5.62
N GLU A 134 -19.72 -10.66 -5.09
CA GLU A 134 -19.93 -9.45 -5.86
C GLU A 134 -18.63 -8.86 -6.43
N LEU A 135 -17.56 -8.84 -5.63
CA LEU A 135 -16.23 -8.39 -6.07
C LEU A 135 -15.71 -9.29 -7.20
N THR A 136 -15.83 -10.61 -7.06
CA THR A 136 -15.38 -11.59 -8.06
C THR A 136 -16.16 -11.45 -9.36
N VAL A 137 -17.49 -11.36 -9.28
CA VAL A 137 -18.37 -11.18 -10.45
C VAL A 137 -18.07 -9.84 -11.13
N GLY A 138 -17.88 -8.77 -10.36
CA GLY A 138 -17.46 -7.47 -10.89
C GLY A 138 -16.15 -7.55 -11.66
N ALA A 139 -15.14 -8.25 -11.11
CA ALA A 139 -13.86 -8.46 -11.77
C ALA A 139 -14.02 -9.14 -13.14
N ILE A 140 -14.79 -10.23 -13.19
CA ILE A 140 -15.02 -11.01 -14.41
C ILE A 140 -15.77 -10.16 -15.45
N ILE A 141 -16.89 -9.54 -15.08
CA ILE A 141 -17.72 -8.76 -16.02
C ILE A 141 -16.90 -7.66 -16.68
N PHE A 142 -16.19 -6.85 -15.88
CA PHE A 142 -15.46 -5.71 -16.43
C PHE A 142 -14.20 -6.12 -17.19
N TYR A 143 -13.53 -7.22 -16.82
CA TYR A 143 -12.41 -7.73 -17.60
C TYR A 143 -12.87 -8.11 -19.01
N TYR A 144 -13.88 -8.99 -19.13
CA TYR A 144 -14.36 -9.42 -20.43
C TYR A 144 -14.96 -8.27 -21.24
N LEU A 145 -15.72 -7.37 -20.60
CA LEU A 145 -16.32 -6.24 -21.30
C LEU A 145 -15.28 -5.24 -21.83
N LEU A 146 -14.33 -4.81 -20.99
CA LEU A 146 -13.39 -3.75 -21.38
C LEU A 146 -12.25 -4.29 -22.25
N ILE A 147 -11.79 -5.50 -21.99
CA ILE A 147 -10.62 -6.06 -22.66
C ILE A 147 -11.02 -6.91 -23.86
N GLU A 148 -11.86 -7.93 -23.67
CA GLU A 148 -12.18 -8.88 -24.75
C GLU A 148 -13.16 -8.29 -25.76
N GLU A 149 -14.21 -7.59 -25.30
CA GLU A 149 -15.22 -7.01 -26.21
C GLU A 149 -14.77 -5.67 -26.80
N PHE A 150 -14.27 -4.74 -25.98
CA PHE A 150 -13.92 -3.39 -26.43
C PHE A 150 -12.46 -3.22 -26.88
N GLY A 151 -11.56 -4.15 -26.53
CA GLY A 151 -10.15 -4.03 -26.88
C GLY A 151 -9.46 -2.82 -26.23
N TRP A 152 -9.94 -2.34 -25.08
CA TRP A 152 -9.36 -1.19 -24.39
C TRP A 152 -8.11 -1.60 -23.63
N LEU A 153 -6.99 -1.73 -24.35
CA LEU A 153 -5.72 -2.12 -23.75
C LEU A 153 -5.00 -0.90 -23.17
N MET A 154 -4.56 -0.99 -21.91
CA MET A 154 -3.79 0.05 -21.22
C MET A 154 -2.29 -0.28 -21.19
N THR A 155 -1.95 -1.56 -21.09
CA THR A 155 -0.60 -2.07 -20.78
C THR A 155 -0.02 -3.07 -21.79
N PRO A 156 -0.41 -3.10 -23.09
CA PRO A 156 0.01 -4.16 -24.00
C PRO A 156 1.54 -4.20 -24.18
N PRO A 157 2.17 -5.39 -24.33
CA PRO A 157 1.56 -6.73 -24.39
C PRO A 157 1.38 -7.40 -23.02
N ARG A 158 1.37 -6.63 -21.91
CA ARG A 158 1.25 -7.17 -20.55
C ARG A 158 -0.21 -7.43 -20.17
N SER A 159 -0.40 -8.03 -18.99
CA SER A 159 -1.71 -8.34 -18.41
C SER A 159 -2.54 -7.07 -18.15
N GLU A 160 -3.76 -7.06 -18.66
CA GLU A 160 -4.75 -5.99 -18.50
C GLU A 160 -5.60 -6.14 -17.22
N ALA A 161 -5.01 -6.70 -16.15
CA ALA A 161 -5.70 -6.95 -14.89
C ALA A 161 -6.23 -5.68 -14.20
N TRP A 162 -5.85 -4.48 -14.66
CA TRP A 162 -6.47 -3.22 -14.22
C TRP A 162 -7.99 -3.22 -14.44
N ALA A 163 -8.48 -3.85 -15.51
CA ALA A 163 -9.92 -3.91 -15.81
C ALA A 163 -10.66 -4.78 -14.78
N ALA A 164 -10.05 -5.88 -14.35
CA ALA A 164 -10.56 -6.70 -13.26
C ALA A 164 -10.59 -5.90 -11.94
N CYS A 165 -9.49 -5.21 -11.59
CA CYS A 165 -9.46 -4.34 -10.40
C CYS A 165 -10.48 -3.19 -10.46
N PHE A 166 -10.73 -2.63 -11.65
CA PHE A 166 -11.77 -1.64 -11.86
C PHE A 166 -13.16 -2.22 -11.60
N GLY A 167 -13.44 -3.43 -12.11
CA GLY A 167 -14.68 -4.15 -11.82
C GLY A 167 -14.89 -4.44 -10.32
N ILE A 168 -13.83 -4.85 -9.62
CA ILE A 168 -13.84 -5.02 -8.15
C ILE A 168 -14.20 -3.69 -7.48
N ALA A 169 -13.57 -2.59 -7.90
CA ALA A 169 -13.86 -1.27 -7.34
C ALA A 169 -15.33 -0.88 -7.55
N VAL A 170 -15.87 -1.05 -8.76
CA VAL A 170 -17.28 -0.77 -9.07
C VAL A 170 -18.22 -1.58 -8.18
N ALA A 171 -18.02 -2.90 -8.07
CA ALA A 171 -18.82 -3.77 -7.21
C ALA A 171 -18.72 -3.38 -5.72
N MET A 172 -17.52 -3.02 -5.26
CA MET A 172 -17.29 -2.56 -3.89
C MET A 172 -18.03 -1.25 -3.60
N PHE A 173 -18.00 -0.28 -4.51
CA PHE A 173 -18.77 0.97 -4.37
C PHE A 173 -20.27 0.72 -4.38
N TRP A 174 -20.75 -0.18 -5.25
CA TRP A 174 -22.14 -0.61 -5.27
C TRP A 174 -22.58 -1.22 -3.92
N TYR A 175 -21.76 -2.09 -3.34
CA TYR A 175 -21.99 -2.64 -2.01
C TYR A 175 -22.05 -1.54 -0.94
N MET A 176 -21.07 -0.63 -0.92
CA MET A 176 -21.03 0.48 0.05
C MET A 176 -22.23 1.42 -0.08
N LEU A 177 -22.70 1.69 -1.30
CA LEU A 177 -23.87 2.53 -1.54
C LEU A 177 -25.15 1.87 -1.00
N ARG A 178 -25.36 0.58 -1.30
CA ARG A 178 -26.53 -0.18 -0.80
C ARG A 178 -26.55 -0.28 0.73
N ARG A 179 -25.37 -0.42 1.35
CA ARG A 179 -25.21 -0.46 2.82
C ARG A 179 -25.11 0.93 3.47
N LYS A 180 -25.16 2.01 2.69
CA LYS A 180 -25.02 3.41 3.17
C LYS A 180 -23.72 3.67 3.94
N TYR A 181 -22.63 2.99 3.55
CA TYR A 181 -21.31 3.15 4.13
C TYR A 181 -20.59 4.40 3.58
N HIS A 182 -21.19 5.57 3.79
CA HIS A 182 -20.70 6.85 3.26
C HIS A 182 -19.27 7.18 3.73
N ALA A 183 -18.92 6.85 4.98
CA ALA A 183 -17.56 7.01 5.50
C ALA A 183 -16.54 6.13 4.75
N ALA A 184 -16.90 4.89 4.42
CA ALA A 184 -16.06 3.98 3.63
C ALA A 184 -15.86 4.49 2.20
N ILE A 185 -16.92 5.00 1.55
CA ILE A 185 -16.84 5.61 0.22
C ILE A 185 -15.86 6.78 0.24
N ARG A 186 -16.00 7.68 1.21
CA ARG A 186 -15.09 8.83 1.39
C ARG A 186 -13.66 8.38 1.56
N LEU A 187 -13.42 7.43 2.45
CA LEU A 187 -12.10 6.88 2.70
C LEU A 187 -11.48 6.29 1.41
N ALA A 188 -12.24 5.44 0.69
CA ALA A 188 -11.80 4.82 -0.55
C ALA A 188 -11.37 5.87 -1.57
N ILE A 189 -12.20 6.90 -1.79
CA ILE A 189 -11.94 7.96 -2.77
C ILE A 189 -10.70 8.76 -2.40
N PHE A 190 -10.55 9.19 -1.14
CA PHE A 190 -9.35 9.96 -0.76
C PHE A 190 -8.08 9.12 -0.81
N THR A 191 -8.15 7.85 -0.45
CA THR A 191 -7.02 6.91 -0.58
C THR A 191 -6.65 6.71 -2.05
N GLY A 192 -7.65 6.51 -2.92
CA GLY A 192 -7.49 6.40 -4.37
C GLY A 192 -6.89 7.64 -5.00
N LEU A 193 -7.46 8.83 -4.75
CA LEU A 193 -6.92 10.09 -5.26
C LEU A 193 -5.48 10.33 -4.78
N GLY A 194 -5.18 10.01 -3.52
CA GLY A 194 -3.83 10.09 -2.97
C GLY A 194 -2.86 9.15 -3.66
N ALA A 195 -3.18 7.86 -3.75
CA ALA A 195 -2.32 6.85 -4.36
C ALA A 195 -2.14 7.08 -5.88
N GLY A 196 -3.22 7.46 -6.58
CA GLY A 196 -3.17 7.83 -8.00
C GLY A 196 -2.28 9.03 -8.26
N PHE A 197 -2.49 10.12 -7.51
CA PHE A 197 -1.60 11.28 -7.60
C PHE A 197 -0.15 10.90 -7.28
N GLY A 198 0.07 10.13 -6.21
CA GLY A 198 1.39 9.68 -5.81
C GLY A 198 2.10 8.84 -6.87
N PHE A 199 1.36 8.04 -7.65
CA PHE A 199 1.95 7.26 -8.73
C PHE A 199 2.38 8.15 -9.90
N ALA A 200 1.46 8.98 -10.41
CA ALA A 200 1.76 9.86 -11.53
C ALA A 200 2.88 10.86 -11.18
N PHE A 201 2.80 11.50 -10.01
CA PHE A 201 3.85 12.39 -9.52
C PHE A 201 5.16 11.64 -9.26
N GLY A 202 5.08 10.43 -8.72
CA GLY A 202 6.26 9.57 -8.50
C GLY A 202 6.99 9.23 -9.81
N ASN A 203 6.25 8.93 -10.88
CA ASN A 203 6.85 8.66 -12.20
C ASN A 203 7.46 9.92 -12.80
N PHE A 204 6.81 11.07 -12.65
CA PHE A 204 7.41 12.37 -13.01
C PHE A 204 8.75 12.59 -12.29
N LEU A 205 8.82 12.36 -10.97
CA LEU A 205 10.09 12.44 -10.21
C LEU A 205 11.11 11.41 -10.68
N GLN A 206 10.66 10.22 -11.06
CA GLN A 206 11.53 9.17 -11.57
C GLN A 206 12.15 9.55 -12.92
N VAL A 207 11.39 10.20 -13.80
CA VAL A 207 11.85 10.73 -15.08
C VAL A 207 12.89 11.82 -14.87
N LEU A 208 12.59 12.84 -14.05
CA LEU A 208 13.54 13.91 -13.74
C LEU A 208 14.83 13.39 -13.08
N GLY A 209 14.69 12.44 -12.15
CA GLY A 209 15.83 11.81 -11.51
C GLY A 209 16.70 11.00 -12.47
N SER A 210 16.08 10.35 -13.46
CA SER A 210 16.81 9.66 -14.53
C SER A 210 17.57 10.66 -15.41
N ALA A 211 16.99 11.84 -15.66
CA ALA A 211 17.60 12.90 -16.45
C ALA A 211 18.71 13.65 -15.68
N SER A 212 18.69 13.64 -14.34
CA SER A 212 19.64 14.40 -13.53
C SER A 212 20.97 13.70 -13.27
N GLU A 213 21.17 12.49 -13.80
CA GLU A 213 22.37 11.63 -13.59
C GLU A 213 22.72 11.33 -12.12
N ILE A 214 21.81 11.62 -11.19
CA ILE A 214 22.00 11.33 -9.77
C ILE A 214 21.89 9.81 -9.59
N LYS A 215 22.94 9.18 -9.07
CA LYS A 215 22.96 7.74 -8.77
C LYS A 215 22.10 7.44 -7.54
N PHE A 216 20.79 7.40 -7.75
CA PHE A 216 19.80 7.05 -6.74
C PHE A 216 18.71 6.15 -7.34
N ASN A 217 18.10 5.32 -6.51
CA ASN A 217 17.01 4.46 -6.96
C ASN A 217 15.70 5.25 -7.09
N PHE A 218 15.53 5.92 -8.23
CA PHE A 218 14.35 6.71 -8.53
C PHE A 218 13.08 5.88 -8.76
N TRP A 219 13.21 4.58 -9.06
CA TRP A 219 12.06 3.66 -9.04
C TRP A 219 11.47 3.57 -7.63
N ASN A 220 12.32 3.46 -6.60
CA ASN A 220 11.87 3.45 -5.22
C ASN A 220 11.31 4.81 -4.76
N VAL A 221 11.72 5.94 -5.37
CA VAL A 221 11.08 7.25 -5.14
C VAL A 221 9.64 7.26 -5.66
N MET A 222 9.42 6.69 -6.86
CA MET A 222 8.08 6.52 -7.40
C MET A 222 7.22 5.63 -6.50
N GLU A 223 7.71 4.45 -6.12
CA GLU A 223 6.99 3.54 -5.21
C GLU A 223 6.71 4.20 -3.85
N TYR A 224 7.67 4.92 -3.28
CA TYR A 224 7.48 5.68 -2.05
C TYR A 224 6.36 6.71 -2.20
N SER A 225 6.29 7.41 -3.34
CA SER A 225 5.28 8.43 -3.60
C SER A 225 3.86 7.85 -3.62
N ILE A 226 3.66 6.66 -4.21
CA ILE A 226 2.37 5.95 -4.19
C ILE A 226 1.92 5.75 -2.74
N GLY A 227 2.77 5.13 -1.92
CA GLY A 227 2.44 4.84 -0.53
C GLY A 227 2.29 6.11 0.31
N PHE A 228 3.10 7.13 0.07
CA PHE A 228 3.08 8.37 0.84
C PHE A 228 1.78 9.15 0.65
N PHE A 229 1.41 9.44 -0.59
CA PHE A 229 0.18 10.16 -0.87
C PHE A 229 -1.06 9.28 -0.66
N GLY A 230 -0.97 7.97 -0.91
CA GLY A 230 -2.00 7.00 -0.54
C GLY A 230 -2.27 6.97 0.97
N GLY A 231 -1.22 6.98 1.80
CA GLY A 231 -1.31 6.99 3.26
C GLY A 231 -1.90 8.30 3.79
N ILE A 232 -1.51 9.44 3.21
CA ILE A 232 -2.15 10.74 3.48
C ILE A 232 -3.63 10.69 3.13
N GLY A 233 -3.99 10.18 1.96
CA GLY A 233 -5.37 10.03 1.51
C GLY A 233 -6.20 9.15 2.46
N MET A 234 -5.63 8.01 2.88
CA MET A 234 -6.23 7.08 3.83
C MET A 234 -6.46 7.71 5.20
N ALA A 235 -5.45 8.40 5.74
CA ALA A 235 -5.57 9.12 7.02
C ALA A 235 -6.59 10.26 6.93
N TYR A 236 -6.55 11.05 5.86
CA TYR A 236 -7.48 12.16 5.66
C TYR A 236 -8.91 11.66 5.55
N GLY A 237 -9.16 10.65 4.73
CA GLY A 237 -10.47 10.01 4.60
C GLY A 237 -10.97 9.44 5.92
N THR A 238 -10.09 8.85 6.73
CA THR A 238 -10.44 8.26 8.03
C THR A 238 -10.80 9.32 9.06
N PHE A 239 -9.91 10.29 9.29
CA PHE A 239 -10.09 11.30 10.34
C PHE A 239 -11.08 12.40 9.96
N THR A 240 -11.47 12.49 8.68
CA THR A 240 -12.52 13.40 8.22
C THR A 240 -13.88 12.73 7.99
N SER A 241 -14.10 11.55 8.60
CA SER A 241 -15.34 10.78 8.54
C SER A 241 -15.83 10.41 9.93
N LYS A 242 -17.14 10.15 10.04
CA LYS A 242 -17.75 9.58 11.24
C LYS A 242 -17.87 8.06 11.10
N TRP A 243 -17.43 7.33 12.11
CA TRP A 243 -17.45 5.87 12.15
C TRP A 243 -18.31 5.38 13.31
N PRO A 244 -18.98 4.22 13.19
CA PRO A 244 -19.73 3.63 14.29
C PRO A 244 -18.81 3.33 15.48
N ILE A 245 -19.40 3.29 16.69
CA ILE A 245 -18.71 2.81 17.89
C ILE A 245 -18.98 1.31 17.98
N SER A 246 -17.91 0.53 18.12
CA SER A 246 -17.98 -0.92 18.27
C SER A 246 -17.60 -1.34 19.70
N THR A 247 -17.76 -2.62 20.01
CA THR A 247 -17.24 -3.25 21.22
C THR A 247 -15.71 -3.14 21.31
N THR A 248 -15.20 -3.01 22.53
CA THR A 248 -13.75 -2.99 22.85
C THR A 248 -13.15 -4.38 23.03
N THR A 249 -13.97 -5.42 22.84
CA THR A 249 -13.56 -6.83 22.85
C THR A 249 -14.20 -7.56 21.68
N VAL A 250 -13.51 -8.60 21.19
CA VAL A 250 -13.99 -9.53 20.17
C VAL A 250 -13.74 -10.97 20.59
N ARG A 251 -14.40 -11.95 19.95
CA ARG A 251 -14.15 -13.35 20.25
C ARG A 251 -12.75 -13.76 19.78
N LYS A 252 -11.97 -14.38 20.65
CA LYS A 252 -10.58 -14.79 20.39
C LYS A 252 -10.44 -15.66 19.13
N GLU A 253 -11.39 -16.56 18.89
CA GLU A 253 -11.42 -17.45 17.72
C GLU A 253 -11.47 -16.68 16.39
N THR A 254 -12.19 -15.56 16.34
CA THR A 254 -12.33 -14.74 15.12
C THR A 254 -11.02 -14.07 14.72
N VAL A 255 -10.13 -13.83 15.70
CA VAL A 255 -8.85 -13.14 15.50
C VAL A 255 -7.74 -14.08 15.02
N LEU A 256 -7.91 -15.39 15.21
CA LEU A 256 -6.87 -16.38 14.89
C LEU A 256 -6.52 -16.36 13.41
N ALA A 257 -7.51 -16.48 12.52
CA ALA A 257 -7.25 -16.50 11.08
C ALA A 257 -6.64 -15.18 10.56
N PRO A 258 -7.19 -13.98 10.88
CA PRO A 258 -6.59 -12.73 10.43
C PRO A 258 -5.15 -12.52 10.93
N SER A 259 -4.89 -12.81 12.20
CA SER A 259 -3.53 -12.69 12.74
C SER A 259 -2.58 -13.71 12.11
N PHE A 260 -3.00 -14.95 11.91
CA PHE A 260 -2.18 -15.98 11.27
C PHE A 260 -1.84 -15.63 9.82
N ILE A 261 -2.80 -15.13 9.03
CA ILE A 261 -2.57 -14.71 7.65
C ILE A 261 -1.56 -13.55 7.60
N LEU A 262 -1.73 -12.53 8.44
CA LEU A 262 -0.84 -11.37 8.48
C LEU A 262 0.59 -11.72 8.90
N ILE A 263 0.74 -12.59 9.89
CA ILE A 263 2.01 -12.82 10.61
C ILE A 263 2.79 -13.99 10.02
N ALA A 264 2.10 -15.01 9.49
CA ALA A 264 2.71 -16.20 8.93
C ALA A 264 2.58 -16.25 7.41
N ILE A 265 1.35 -16.23 6.87
CA ILE A 265 1.12 -16.51 5.44
C ILE A 265 1.74 -15.44 4.54
N ILE A 266 1.40 -14.15 4.75
CA ILE A 266 1.92 -13.06 3.91
C ILE A 266 3.46 -13.02 3.96
N PRO A 267 4.12 -13.01 5.15
CA PRO A 267 5.57 -13.02 5.23
C PRO A 267 6.24 -14.26 4.64
N PHE A 268 5.61 -15.43 4.80
CA PHE A 268 6.13 -16.68 4.24
C PHE A 268 6.11 -16.66 2.72
N VAL A 269 5.01 -16.22 2.10
CA VAL A 269 4.91 -16.09 0.63
C VAL A 269 5.91 -15.06 0.11
N VAL A 270 6.10 -13.94 0.82
CA VAL A 270 7.17 -12.97 0.47
C VAL A 270 8.54 -13.62 0.55
N TRP A 271 8.82 -14.38 1.61
CA TRP A 271 10.10 -15.07 1.77
C TRP A 271 10.33 -16.06 0.62
N GLU A 272 9.37 -16.94 0.37
CA GLU A 272 9.43 -17.99 -0.64
C GLU A 272 9.65 -17.43 -2.04
N GLN A 273 8.90 -16.39 -2.43
CA GLN A 273 9.03 -15.82 -3.78
C GLN A 273 10.22 -14.87 -3.95
N SER A 274 10.69 -14.22 -2.88
CA SER A 274 11.71 -13.17 -2.99
C SER A 274 13.14 -13.66 -2.73
N PHE A 275 13.31 -14.71 -1.92
CA PHE A 275 14.61 -15.21 -1.50
C PHE A 275 15.12 -16.37 -2.37
N GLY A 276 14.73 -16.43 -3.65
CA GLY A 276 15.23 -17.42 -4.60
C GLY A 276 16.76 -17.41 -4.73
N THR A 277 17.39 -18.58 -4.64
CA THR A 277 18.85 -18.74 -4.63
C THR A 277 19.53 -18.11 -5.85
N GLU A 278 18.97 -18.31 -7.05
CA GLU A 278 19.53 -17.76 -8.29
C GLU A 278 19.52 -16.23 -8.30
N ARG A 279 18.39 -15.62 -7.93
CA ARG A 279 18.24 -14.17 -7.82
C ARG A 279 19.28 -13.57 -6.87
N LEU A 280 19.43 -14.17 -5.69
CA LEU A 280 20.36 -13.70 -4.67
C LEU A 280 21.82 -13.88 -5.08
N LEU A 281 22.16 -14.98 -5.77
CA LEU A 281 23.51 -15.19 -6.33
C LEU A 281 23.85 -14.15 -7.41
N ASN A 282 22.89 -13.78 -8.25
CA ASN A 282 23.11 -12.76 -9.29
C ASN A 282 23.37 -11.38 -8.68
N ILE A 283 22.59 -10.98 -7.68
CA ILE A 283 22.81 -9.74 -6.93
C ILE A 283 24.21 -9.76 -6.26
N LEU A 284 24.57 -10.88 -5.64
CA LEU A 284 25.85 -11.00 -4.94
C LEU A 284 27.06 -10.92 -5.88
N LYS A 285 26.96 -11.49 -7.09
CA LYS A 285 28.02 -11.41 -8.11
C LYS A 285 28.30 -9.96 -8.54
N GLU A 286 27.27 -9.12 -8.59
CA GLU A 286 27.43 -7.70 -8.91
C GLU A 286 28.12 -6.91 -7.79
N ILE A 287 27.89 -7.30 -6.53
CA ILE A 287 28.41 -6.59 -5.34
C ILE A 287 29.82 -7.08 -4.95
N SER A 288 30.05 -8.40 -4.99
CA SER A 288 31.28 -9.03 -4.55
C SER A 288 31.62 -10.25 -5.43
N PRO A 289 32.28 -10.04 -6.59
CA PRO A 289 32.59 -11.10 -7.55
C PRO A 289 33.48 -12.23 -7.01
N LEU A 290 34.25 -11.96 -5.95
CA LEU A 290 35.24 -12.86 -5.35
C LEU A 290 34.76 -13.51 -4.03
N GLY A 291 33.54 -13.21 -3.57
CA GLY A 291 33.00 -13.73 -2.32
C GLY A 291 32.46 -15.16 -2.42
N ASP A 292 32.44 -15.90 -1.32
CA ASP A 292 31.73 -17.18 -1.22
C ASP A 292 30.21 -16.95 -1.32
N GLY A 293 29.72 -17.08 -2.55
CA GLY A 293 28.37 -16.71 -2.91
C GLY A 293 27.30 -17.56 -2.23
N ILE A 294 27.54 -18.86 -2.10
CA ILE A 294 26.52 -19.82 -1.67
C ILE A 294 26.26 -19.70 -0.17
N TRP A 295 27.31 -19.56 0.64
CA TRP A 295 27.17 -19.43 2.09
C TRP A 295 26.48 -18.14 2.50
N THR A 296 26.80 -17.03 1.83
CA THR A 296 26.19 -15.71 2.10
C THR A 296 24.69 -15.73 1.78
N VAL A 297 24.32 -16.28 0.62
CA VAL A 297 22.92 -16.45 0.21
C VAL A 297 22.14 -17.31 1.20
N ARG A 298 22.67 -18.47 1.59
CA ARG A 298 22.03 -19.36 2.58
C ARG A 298 21.83 -18.67 3.93
N ARG A 299 22.81 -17.89 4.39
CA ARG A 299 22.67 -17.14 5.64
C ARG A 299 21.55 -16.11 5.54
N ALA A 300 21.47 -15.33 4.46
CA ALA A 300 20.38 -14.37 4.27
C ALA A 300 19.00 -15.04 4.27
N GLN A 301 18.86 -16.17 3.55
CA GLN A 301 17.64 -16.98 3.51
C GLN A 301 17.23 -17.47 4.92
N LEU A 302 18.17 -18.10 5.64
CA LEU A 302 17.92 -18.64 6.98
C LEU A 302 17.64 -17.53 8.00
N THR A 303 18.37 -16.41 7.94
CA THR A 303 18.11 -15.27 8.81
C THR A 303 16.71 -14.71 8.60
N ALA A 304 16.27 -14.53 7.35
CA ALA A 304 14.91 -14.07 7.07
C ALA A 304 13.84 -15.07 7.58
N LEU A 305 14.06 -16.37 7.36
CA LEU A 305 13.15 -17.41 7.84
C LEU A 305 13.07 -17.44 9.38
N LEU A 306 14.21 -17.37 10.06
CA LEU A 306 14.29 -17.35 11.52
C LEU A 306 13.67 -16.09 12.11
N LEU A 307 13.86 -14.92 11.48
CA LEU A 307 13.19 -13.68 11.88
C LEU A 307 11.66 -13.83 11.81
N MET A 308 11.14 -14.38 10.70
CA MET A 308 9.72 -14.64 10.54
C MET A 308 9.18 -15.62 11.58
N ILE A 309 9.82 -16.78 11.75
CA ILE A 309 9.40 -17.80 12.74
C ILE A 309 9.43 -17.21 14.16
N SER A 310 10.46 -16.42 14.48
CA SER A 310 10.57 -15.76 15.78
C SER A 310 9.42 -14.76 16.00
N PHE A 311 9.08 -13.98 14.97
CA PHE A 311 7.96 -13.04 15.02
C PHE A 311 6.60 -13.74 15.14
N VAL A 312 6.41 -14.88 14.47
CA VAL A 312 5.22 -15.74 14.61
C VAL A 312 5.11 -16.27 16.03
N ILE A 313 6.17 -16.86 16.58
CA ILE A 313 6.18 -17.41 17.95
C ILE A 313 5.94 -16.31 18.98
N PHE A 314 6.61 -15.16 18.83
CA PHE A 314 6.42 -14.00 19.70
C PHE A 314 4.97 -13.52 19.68
N SER A 315 4.40 -13.32 18.49
CA SER A 315 3.04 -12.83 18.33
C SER A 315 2.01 -13.83 18.84
N TYR A 316 2.18 -15.12 18.56
CA TYR A 316 1.30 -16.17 19.08
C TYR A 316 1.32 -16.23 20.61
N LYS A 317 2.52 -16.18 21.22
CA LYS A 317 2.63 -16.16 22.69
C LYS A 317 1.97 -14.91 23.27
N ARG A 318 2.25 -13.73 22.71
CA ARG A 318 1.81 -12.43 23.24
C ARG A 318 0.31 -12.20 23.07
N TYR A 319 -0.23 -12.46 21.88
CA TYR A 319 -1.59 -12.07 21.50
C TYR A 319 -2.61 -13.22 21.59
N TYR A 320 -2.16 -14.47 21.65
CA TYR A 320 -3.06 -15.62 21.72
C TYR A 320 -2.88 -16.43 23.01
N LYS A 321 -1.70 -17.01 23.25
CA LYS A 321 -1.49 -17.92 24.39
C LYS A 321 -1.67 -17.22 25.74
N ASN A 322 -1.12 -16.02 25.90
CA ASN A 322 -1.11 -15.31 27.17
C ASN A 322 -2.38 -14.48 27.41
N TYR A 323 -3.36 -14.52 26.51
CA TYR A 323 -4.62 -13.79 26.67
C TYR A 323 -5.64 -14.66 27.42
N PRO A 324 -5.98 -14.34 28.68
CA PRO A 324 -6.90 -15.15 29.49
C PRO A 324 -8.34 -15.01 28.98
N GLY A 325 -9.05 -16.14 28.89
CA GLY A 325 -10.46 -16.20 28.49
C GLY A 325 -10.72 -16.22 26.98
N ASN A 326 -12.01 -16.10 26.62
CA ASN A 326 -12.49 -16.19 25.23
C ASN A 326 -12.65 -14.83 24.54
N GLN A 327 -12.40 -13.72 25.26
CA GLN A 327 -12.46 -12.37 24.72
C GLN A 327 -11.05 -11.85 24.47
N PHE A 328 -10.82 -11.36 23.25
CA PHE A 328 -9.61 -10.68 22.83
C PHE A 328 -9.81 -9.16 22.93
N SER A 329 -8.83 -8.50 23.51
CA SER A 329 -8.65 -7.05 23.46
C SER A 329 -7.15 -6.79 23.28
N ILE A 330 -6.76 -5.58 22.90
CA ILE A 330 -5.34 -5.25 22.80
C ILE A 330 -5.18 -3.79 23.17
N THR A 331 -4.17 -3.49 23.96
CA THR A 331 -3.87 -2.10 24.33
C THR A 331 -3.18 -1.38 23.19
N GLY A 332 -3.22 -0.04 23.19
CA GLY A 332 -2.48 0.76 22.22
C GLY A 332 -0.97 0.51 22.26
N ALA A 333 -0.40 0.24 23.45
CA ALA A 333 1.01 -0.09 23.60
C ALA A 333 1.35 -1.46 22.96
N GLU A 334 0.51 -2.46 23.18
CA GLU A 334 0.66 -3.78 22.55
C GLU A 334 0.55 -3.71 21.03
N LEU A 335 -0.43 -2.97 20.51
CA LEU A 335 -0.56 -2.76 19.07
C LEU A 335 0.65 -1.98 18.49
N TRP A 336 1.21 -1.05 19.26
CA TRP A 336 2.41 -0.31 18.87
C TRP A 336 3.63 -1.24 18.72
N TYR A 337 3.85 -2.16 19.68
CA TYR A 337 4.90 -3.18 19.56
C TYR A 337 4.67 -4.12 18.37
N PHE A 338 3.42 -4.51 18.11
CA PHE A 338 3.08 -5.30 16.94
C PHE A 338 3.45 -4.58 15.65
N PHE A 339 2.97 -3.34 15.49
CA PHE A 339 3.25 -2.50 14.33
C PHE A 339 4.75 -2.33 14.08
N LEU A 340 5.51 -2.04 15.14
CA LEU A 340 6.96 -1.91 15.07
C LEU A 340 7.63 -3.21 14.60
N GLY A 341 7.28 -4.33 15.21
CA GLY A 341 7.84 -5.62 14.81
C GLY A 341 7.47 -5.98 13.37
N TYR A 342 6.24 -5.68 12.96
CA TYR A 342 5.73 -5.99 11.62
C TYR A 342 6.39 -5.14 10.51
N LEU A 343 6.51 -3.83 10.72
CA LEU A 343 7.22 -2.92 9.82
C LEU A 343 8.73 -3.15 9.85
N GLY A 344 9.30 -3.38 11.04
CA GLY A 344 10.72 -3.68 11.20
C GLY A 344 11.13 -4.97 10.48
N MET A 345 10.35 -6.04 10.63
CA MET A 345 10.57 -7.30 9.89
C MET A 345 10.54 -7.07 8.38
N TYR A 346 9.60 -6.24 7.90
CA TYR A 346 9.48 -5.94 6.47
C TYR A 346 10.69 -5.20 5.91
N VAL A 347 11.19 -4.19 6.63
CA VAL A 347 12.43 -3.47 6.27
C VAL A 347 13.65 -4.39 6.36
N MET A 348 13.75 -5.25 7.37
CA MET A 348 14.84 -6.22 7.50
C MET A 348 14.85 -7.23 6.35
N PHE A 349 13.68 -7.73 5.94
CA PHE A 349 13.57 -8.56 4.75
C PHE A 349 14.13 -7.84 3.52
N SER A 350 13.93 -6.52 3.42
CA SER A 350 14.33 -5.75 2.24
C SER A 350 15.83 -5.70 2.17
N MET A 351 16.47 -5.35 3.28
CA MET A 351 17.92 -5.33 3.39
C MET A 351 18.55 -6.70 3.10
N LEU A 352 17.90 -7.79 3.52
CA LEU A 352 18.38 -9.16 3.28
C LEU A 352 18.22 -9.58 1.81
N VAL A 353 17.07 -9.34 1.18
CA VAL A 353 16.84 -9.67 -0.25
C VAL A 353 17.75 -8.84 -1.15
N THR A 354 17.98 -7.58 -0.80
CA THR A 354 18.86 -6.71 -1.59
C THR A 354 20.32 -6.83 -1.21
N MET A 355 20.68 -7.64 -0.19
CA MET A 355 22.04 -7.73 0.35
C MET A 355 22.69 -6.37 0.64
N SER A 356 21.89 -5.35 0.95
CA SER A 356 22.39 -3.99 1.15
C SER A 356 23.18 -3.85 2.44
N PHE A 357 23.15 -4.86 3.32
CA PHE A 357 24.01 -4.90 4.51
C PHE A 357 25.49 -5.16 4.18
N LEU A 358 25.82 -5.59 2.96
CA LEU A 358 27.20 -5.82 2.53
C LEU A 358 27.92 -4.55 2.06
N SER A 359 27.18 -3.55 1.56
CA SER A 359 27.75 -2.27 1.10
C SER A 359 26.70 -1.16 1.02
N PHE A 360 27.16 0.08 0.94
CA PHE A 360 26.28 1.26 0.82
C PHE A 360 25.75 1.53 -0.60
N TYR A 361 25.82 0.55 -1.51
CA TYR A 361 25.41 0.73 -2.91
C TYR A 361 23.92 1.06 -3.09
N ARG A 362 23.08 0.71 -2.11
CA ARG A 362 21.65 1.04 -2.03
C ARG A 362 21.34 1.85 -0.79
N ILE A 363 21.75 3.11 -0.81
CA ILE A 363 21.57 4.04 0.31
C ILE A 363 20.10 4.19 0.74
N GLU A 364 19.14 3.98 -0.19
CA GLU A 364 17.71 4.07 0.11
C GLU A 364 17.24 3.04 1.13
N GLN A 365 17.91 1.88 1.25
CA GLN A 365 17.58 0.86 2.25
C GLN A 365 17.82 1.36 3.67
N TYR A 366 18.83 2.20 3.87
CA TYR A 366 19.13 2.82 5.15
C TYR A 366 18.17 3.98 5.45
N LEU A 367 17.68 4.69 4.42
CA LEU A 367 16.63 5.68 4.58
C LEU A 367 15.31 5.08 5.06
N TYR A 368 15.01 3.82 4.73
CA TYR A 368 13.87 3.11 5.30
C TYR A 368 13.99 2.96 6.81
N VAL A 369 15.18 2.57 7.30
CA VAL A 369 15.46 2.45 8.73
C VAL A 369 15.29 3.81 9.43
N VAL A 370 15.81 4.88 8.84
CA VAL A 370 15.62 6.25 9.36
C VAL A 370 14.13 6.61 9.42
N ASN A 371 13.37 6.34 8.36
CA ASN A 371 11.93 6.60 8.34
C ASN A 371 11.18 5.79 9.41
N VAL A 372 11.54 4.53 9.63
CA VAL A 372 10.95 3.71 10.72
C VAL A 372 11.19 4.40 12.06
N PHE A 373 12.41 4.87 12.35
CA PHE A 373 12.69 5.58 13.59
C PHE A 373 11.88 6.88 13.75
N ILE A 374 11.71 7.65 12.67
CA ILE A 374 10.88 8.86 12.69
C ILE A 374 9.42 8.49 13.00
N VAL A 375 8.85 7.52 12.29
CA VAL A 375 7.47 7.05 12.52
C VAL A 375 7.30 6.56 13.96
N MET A 376 8.22 5.74 14.47
CA MET A 376 8.21 5.25 15.85
C MET A 376 8.16 6.38 16.88
N LYS A 377 8.99 7.42 16.69
CA LYS A 377 9.11 8.53 17.62
C LYS A 377 7.84 9.37 17.67
N PHE A 378 7.18 9.59 16.53
CA PHE A 378 6.10 10.58 16.44
C PHE A 378 4.68 9.99 16.41
N ILE A 379 4.51 8.68 16.17
CA ILE A 379 3.17 8.05 16.08
C ILE A 379 2.37 8.17 17.39
N GLY A 380 3.01 8.09 18.55
CA GLY A 380 2.34 8.21 19.86
C GLY A 380 2.02 9.66 20.27
N SER A 381 2.73 10.63 19.71
CA SER A 381 2.69 12.04 20.14
C SER A 381 1.49 12.83 19.64
N HIS A 382 0.69 12.24 18.75
CA HIS A 382 -0.39 12.94 18.06
C HIS A 382 -1.73 12.25 18.29
N GLU A 383 -2.79 13.04 18.42
CA GLU A 383 -4.16 12.56 18.59
C GLU A 383 -5.07 13.39 17.67
N PRO A 384 -5.23 12.95 16.40
CA PRO A 384 -6.09 13.66 15.46
C PRO A 384 -7.54 13.59 15.95
N LYS A 385 -8.16 14.75 16.11
CA LYS A 385 -9.62 14.81 16.31
C LYS A 385 -10.34 14.39 15.03
N PHE A 386 -11.43 13.67 15.19
CA PHE A 386 -12.32 13.29 14.08
C PHE A 386 -13.24 14.45 13.72
N TYR A 387 -13.39 14.73 12.43
CA TYR A 387 -14.28 15.79 11.93
C TYR A 387 -15.11 15.27 10.76
N ASP A 388 -16.42 15.16 10.93
CA ASP A 388 -17.26 14.73 9.82
C ASP A 388 -17.38 15.83 8.75
N ARG A 389 -16.90 15.54 7.54
CA ARG A 389 -17.02 16.43 6.38
C ARG A 389 -18.02 15.93 5.35
N GLY A 390 -18.66 14.78 5.57
CA GLY A 390 -19.63 14.18 4.66
C GLY A 390 -19.10 13.89 3.25
N LEU A 391 -20.02 13.62 2.33
CA LEU A 391 -19.75 13.46 0.90
C LEU A 391 -19.96 14.78 0.18
N ASN A 392 -18.96 15.24 -0.57
CA ASN A 392 -19.08 16.46 -1.39
C ASN A 392 -18.56 16.16 -2.79
N TYR A 393 -19.43 15.53 -3.59
CA TYR A 393 -19.11 15.05 -4.94
C TYR A 393 -18.65 16.19 -5.86
N ASN A 394 -19.30 17.35 -5.80
CA ASN A 394 -18.93 18.51 -6.61
C ASN A 394 -17.49 18.96 -6.32
N ARG A 395 -17.12 19.07 -5.05
CA ARG A 395 -15.75 19.45 -4.67
C ARG A 395 -14.74 18.40 -5.08
N TRP A 396 -15.08 17.11 -4.97
CA TRP A 396 -14.19 16.03 -5.39
C TRP A 396 -13.98 16.01 -6.90
N PHE A 397 -15.04 16.26 -7.67
CA PHE A 397 -14.96 16.39 -9.12
C PHE A 397 -14.10 17.58 -9.54
N VAL A 398 -14.30 18.75 -8.93
CA VAL A 398 -13.45 19.93 -9.17
C VAL A 398 -11.98 19.65 -8.81
N ASN A 399 -11.73 19.00 -7.69
CA ASN A 399 -10.36 18.61 -7.30
C ASN A 399 -9.75 17.62 -8.30
N LEU A 400 -10.54 16.68 -8.84
CA LEU A 400 -10.08 15.76 -9.87
C LEU A 400 -9.69 16.52 -11.14
N LEU A 401 -10.53 17.44 -11.63
CA LEU A 401 -10.19 18.28 -12.79
C LEU A 401 -8.91 19.09 -12.56
N PHE A 402 -8.74 19.65 -11.36
CA PHE A 402 -7.51 20.34 -11.00
C PHE A 402 -6.28 19.41 -11.05
N LEU A 403 -6.40 18.18 -10.54
CA LEU A 403 -5.32 17.20 -10.60
C LEU A 403 -4.98 16.83 -12.05
N LEU A 404 -5.97 16.64 -12.92
CA LEU A 404 -5.74 16.36 -14.34
C LEU A 404 -4.99 17.52 -15.03
N ALA A 405 -5.43 18.76 -14.78
CA ALA A 405 -4.75 19.95 -15.28
C ALA A 405 -3.31 20.06 -14.73
N PHE A 406 -3.11 19.74 -13.45
CA PHE A 406 -1.77 19.73 -12.84
C PHE A 406 -0.87 18.65 -13.48
N LEU A 407 -1.39 17.46 -13.75
CA LEU A 407 -0.63 16.42 -14.47
C LEU A 407 -0.24 16.87 -15.88
N ALA A 408 -1.09 17.64 -16.58
CA ALA A 408 -0.73 18.21 -17.87
C ALA A 408 0.44 19.20 -17.77
N ILE A 409 0.50 19.99 -16.69
CA ILE A 409 1.65 20.87 -16.41
C ILE A 409 2.91 20.04 -16.15
N LEU A 410 2.81 18.97 -15.35
CA LEU A 410 3.95 18.07 -15.11
C LEU A 410 4.44 17.42 -16.41
N THR A 411 3.53 17.03 -17.31
CA THR A 411 3.90 16.51 -18.63
C THR A 411 4.69 17.54 -19.42
N ALA A 412 4.22 18.78 -19.49
CA ALA A 412 4.91 19.86 -20.22
C ALA A 412 6.34 20.09 -19.69
N VAL A 413 6.51 20.01 -18.37
CA VAL A 413 7.85 20.07 -17.74
C VAL A 413 8.68 18.83 -18.09
N ALA A 414 8.13 17.62 -17.97
CA ALA A 414 8.87 16.39 -18.23
C ALA A 414 9.43 16.35 -19.66
N VAL A 415 8.58 16.56 -20.68
CA VAL A 415 8.97 16.45 -22.09
C VAL A 415 10.00 17.48 -22.54
N THR A 416 10.09 18.61 -21.82
CA THR A 416 11.08 19.67 -22.11
C THR A 416 12.37 19.54 -21.29
N SER A 417 12.39 18.65 -20.29
CA SER A 417 13.51 18.50 -19.37
C SER A 417 14.57 17.49 -19.81
N HIS A 418 14.30 16.67 -20.83
CA HIS A 418 15.20 15.62 -21.28
C HIS A 418 15.01 15.25 -22.77
N GLY A 419 16.03 14.62 -23.36
CA GLY A 419 15.94 13.93 -24.65
C GLY A 419 15.42 12.49 -24.51
N GLU A 420 15.72 11.60 -25.46
CA GLU A 420 15.30 10.19 -25.33
C GLU A 420 15.95 9.50 -24.12
N LEU A 421 15.12 8.87 -23.29
CA LEU A 421 15.57 8.10 -22.13
C LEU A 421 15.48 6.60 -22.39
N GLN A 422 16.45 5.84 -21.87
CA GLN A 422 16.41 4.38 -21.92
C GLN A 422 15.11 3.84 -21.32
N GLY A 423 14.48 2.86 -21.98
CA GLY A 423 13.23 2.25 -21.52
C GLY A 423 11.98 3.09 -21.78
N ALA A 424 12.09 4.18 -22.55
CA ALA A 424 10.93 4.86 -23.12
C ALA A 424 10.11 3.91 -23.99
N GLN A 425 8.80 4.07 -23.94
CA GLN A 425 7.82 3.31 -24.73
C GLN A 425 6.89 4.29 -25.43
N SER A 426 6.36 3.93 -26.60
CA SER A 426 5.30 4.70 -27.25
C SER A 426 3.99 3.91 -27.24
N ARG A 427 2.90 4.60 -26.94
CA ARG A 427 1.53 4.10 -27.11
C ARG A 427 0.96 4.44 -28.48
N PHE A 428 1.36 5.60 -29.02
CA PHE A 428 0.85 6.18 -30.26
C PHE A 428 1.92 6.24 -31.33
#